data_AF-A0A351T4I7-F1
#
_entry.id   AF-A0A351T4I7-F1
#
_cell.length_a   1.000
_cell.length_b   1.000
_cell.length_c   1.000
_cell.angle_alpha   90.00
_cell.angle_beta   90.00
_cell.angle_gamma   90.00
#
_symmetry.space_group_name_H-M   'P 1'
#
loop_
_entity.id
_entity.type
_entity.pdbx_description
1 polymer ?
#
loop_
_entity_poly.entity_id
_entity_poly.type
_entity_poly.pdbx_seq_one_letter_code
_entity_poly.pdbx_strand_id
1 'polypeptide(L)'
;TELNIRDAFLLTTASWVVMAVFAALPFILADIELNYTDAFFEAMSGLTTTGSTVISGLDRMPPGILMWRALLQWLGGIGIIVTAVAVLPMLQIGGMQLFRAESSDASEKLLPRAAQIATVIGSLYMLLSVVCALAYYLAGMTAFEAVAHAMTTIATGGFSTSDSSIAYFDSAAIDTIAIIFMIIGSLPFLLYWRMVRGEPFCL
;
A
#
# COMPACT_ATOMS: atom_id res chain seq x y z
N THR A 1 18.53 16.75 -18.23
CA THR A 1 18.22 15.41 -18.77
C THR A 1 16.75 15.18 -18.57
N GLU A 2 15.94 15.40 -19.60
CA GLU A 2 14.50 15.12 -19.50
C GLU A 2 14.27 13.61 -19.56
N LEU A 3 13.53 13.08 -18.60
CA LEU A 3 13.13 11.67 -18.57
C LEU A 3 12.08 11.44 -19.67
N ASN A 4 12.35 10.51 -20.59
CA ASN A 4 11.37 10.10 -21.59
C ASN A 4 10.41 9.05 -21.00
N ILE A 5 9.25 8.82 -21.62
CA ILE A 5 8.26 7.82 -21.20
C ILE A 5 8.89 6.42 -21.04
N ARG A 6 9.79 6.03 -21.94
CA ARG A 6 10.52 4.77 -21.86
C ARG A 6 11.35 4.66 -20.57
N ASP A 7 11.98 5.75 -20.18
CA ASP A 7 12.78 5.82 -18.95
C ASP A 7 11.88 5.72 -17.71
N ALA A 8 10.69 6.35 -17.74
CA ALA A 8 9.72 6.26 -16.66
C ALA A 8 9.19 4.83 -16.46
N PHE A 9 8.90 4.10 -17.54
CA PHE A 9 8.53 2.68 -17.47
C PHE A 9 9.65 1.82 -16.89
N LEU A 10 10.87 1.94 -17.44
CA LEU A 10 12.03 1.20 -16.96
C LEU A 10 12.33 1.48 -15.49
N LEU A 11 12.28 2.75 -15.09
CA LEU A 11 12.56 3.18 -13.72
C LEU A 11 11.51 2.65 -12.75
N THR A 12 10.23 2.67 -13.14
CA THR A 12 9.15 2.15 -12.30
C THR A 12 9.28 0.63 -12.15
N THR A 13 9.44 -0.13 -13.23
CA THR A 13 9.61 -1.59 -13.12
C THR A 13 10.86 -1.96 -12.34
N ALA A 14 11.99 -1.30 -12.61
CA ALA A 14 13.23 -1.55 -11.90
C ALA A 14 13.13 -1.21 -10.41
N SER A 15 12.43 -0.13 -10.03
CA SER A 15 12.28 0.23 -8.62
C SER A 15 11.55 -0.86 -7.83
N TRP A 16 10.45 -1.40 -8.35
CA TRP A 16 9.72 -2.50 -7.69
C TRP A 16 10.56 -3.76 -7.54
N VAL A 17 11.30 -4.16 -8.60
CA VAL A 17 12.17 -5.34 -8.55
C VAL A 17 13.32 -5.15 -7.56
N VAL A 18 13.99 -4.00 -7.59
CA VAL A 18 15.11 -3.70 -6.69
C VAL A 18 14.61 -3.64 -5.24
N MET A 19 13.47 -3.00 -4.98
CA MET A 19 12.86 -2.99 -3.64
C MET A 19 12.58 -4.41 -3.15
N ALA A 20 12.04 -5.30 -3.99
CA ALA A 20 11.79 -6.70 -3.61
C ALA A 20 13.07 -7.47 -3.29
N VAL A 21 14.15 -7.27 -4.06
CA VAL A 21 15.47 -7.88 -3.79
C VAL A 21 15.98 -7.49 -2.40
N PHE A 22 15.92 -6.20 -2.04
CA PHE A 22 16.38 -5.75 -0.72
C PHE A 22 15.40 -6.12 0.39
N ALA A 23 14.09 -6.11 0.11
CA ALA A 23 13.06 -6.49 1.07
C ALA A 23 13.07 -7.98 1.42
N ALA A 24 13.70 -8.82 0.60
CA ALA A 24 13.93 -10.23 0.89
C ALA A 24 15.00 -10.45 1.97
N LEU A 25 15.91 -9.49 2.20
CA LEU A 25 17.04 -9.66 3.12
C LEU A 25 16.61 -9.98 4.56
N PRO A 26 15.62 -9.31 5.17
CA PRO A 26 15.18 -9.68 6.52
C PRO A 26 14.65 -11.10 6.65
N PHE A 27 14.06 -11.68 5.59
CA PHE A 27 13.60 -13.07 5.62
C PHE A 27 14.76 -14.07 5.55
N ILE A 28 15.84 -13.73 4.82
CA ILE A 28 17.04 -14.58 4.68
C ILE A 28 17.96 -14.49 5.90
N LEU A 29 18.05 -13.30 6.49
CA LEU A 29 18.86 -13.05 7.68
C LEU A 29 18.16 -13.51 8.96
N ALA A 30 16.85 -13.77 8.89
CA ALA A 30 16.11 -14.37 9.97
C ALA A 30 16.34 -15.88 10.01
N ASP A 31 16.39 -16.43 11.22
CA ASP A 31 16.58 -17.85 11.49
C ASP A 31 15.27 -18.65 11.27
N ILE A 32 14.69 -18.50 10.07
CA ILE A 32 13.41 -19.11 9.65
C ILE A 32 13.59 -20.08 8.46
N GLU A 33 14.83 -20.40 8.11
CA GLU A 33 15.23 -21.37 7.08
C GLU A 33 14.54 -21.20 5.71
N LEU A 34 14.24 -19.95 5.29
CA LEU A 34 13.74 -19.68 3.94
C LEU A 34 14.88 -19.68 2.90
N ASN A 35 14.64 -20.33 1.76
CA ASN A 35 15.52 -20.14 0.60
C ASN A 35 15.30 -18.74 -0.02
N TYR A 36 16.26 -18.27 -0.82
CA TYR A 36 16.19 -16.93 -1.42
C TYR A 36 14.99 -16.73 -2.35
N THR A 37 14.60 -17.76 -3.10
CA THR A 37 13.46 -17.68 -4.02
C THR A 37 12.16 -17.44 -3.26
N ASP A 38 11.96 -18.16 -2.16
CA ASP A 38 10.80 -18.03 -1.28
C ASP A 38 10.79 -16.67 -0.56
N ALA A 39 11.96 -16.21 -0.11
CA ALA A 39 12.11 -14.90 0.52
C ALA A 39 11.80 -13.76 -0.46
N PHE A 40 12.27 -13.88 -1.70
CA PHE A 40 11.96 -12.93 -2.76
C PHE A 40 10.47 -12.96 -3.12
N PHE A 41 9.87 -14.16 -3.21
CA PHE A 41 8.44 -14.32 -3.45
C PHE A 41 7.61 -13.64 -2.35
N GLU A 42 7.93 -13.90 -1.08
CA GLU A 42 7.26 -13.31 0.07
C GLU A 42 7.40 -11.78 0.06
N ALA A 43 8.60 -11.28 -0.23
CA ALA A 43 8.88 -9.85 -0.32
C ALA A 43 8.13 -9.17 -1.46
N MET A 44 8.12 -9.77 -2.65
CA MET A 44 7.40 -9.27 -3.81
C MET A 44 5.89 -9.24 -3.53
N SER A 45 5.33 -10.36 -3.04
CA SER A 45 3.91 -10.47 -2.70
C SER A 45 3.47 -9.45 -1.65
N GLY A 46 4.33 -9.19 -0.65
CA GLY A 46 4.12 -8.11 0.31
C GLY A 46 4.10 -6.75 -0.37
N LEU A 47 5.15 -6.39 -1.08
CA LEU A 47 5.28 -5.07 -1.73
C LEU A 47 4.19 -4.79 -2.78
N THR A 48 3.75 -5.80 -3.51
CA THR A 48 2.66 -5.64 -4.51
C THR A 48 1.28 -5.78 -3.90
N THR A 49 1.17 -5.87 -2.57
CA THR A 49 -0.08 -6.06 -1.83
C THR A 49 -0.88 -7.25 -2.38
N THR A 50 -0.21 -8.32 -2.81
CA THR A 50 -0.84 -9.52 -3.38
C THR A 50 -1.32 -10.47 -2.29
N GLY A 51 -0.60 -10.56 -1.17
CA GLY A 51 -1.03 -11.33 0.00
C GLY A 51 -0.90 -12.84 -0.11
N SER A 52 -0.27 -13.35 -1.17
CA SER A 52 0.11 -14.76 -1.26
C SER A 52 1.35 -15.03 -0.42
N THR A 53 1.38 -16.15 0.30
CA THR A 53 2.51 -16.50 1.16
C THR A 53 3.00 -17.91 0.89
N VAL A 54 4.31 -18.10 1.00
CA VAL A 54 4.98 -19.42 0.98
C VAL A 54 5.39 -19.87 2.39
N ILE A 55 5.19 -19.00 3.39
CA ILE A 55 5.51 -19.24 4.78
C ILE A 55 4.31 -19.88 5.47
N SER A 56 4.57 -20.95 6.23
CA SER A 56 3.56 -21.63 7.07
C SER A 56 4.00 -21.59 8.54
N GLY A 57 3.06 -21.85 9.45
CA GLY A 57 3.32 -21.77 10.90
C GLY A 57 3.41 -20.34 11.41
N LEU A 58 2.67 -19.41 10.80
CA LEU A 58 2.71 -17.98 11.15
C LEU A 58 2.34 -17.72 12.61
N ASP A 59 1.47 -18.56 13.20
CA ASP A 59 1.05 -18.47 14.61
C ASP A 59 2.21 -18.56 15.62
N ARG A 60 3.34 -19.14 15.20
CA ARG A 60 4.56 -19.32 16.03
C ARG A 60 5.74 -18.51 15.52
N MET A 61 5.54 -17.71 14.48
CA MET A 61 6.58 -16.94 13.84
C MET A 61 7.03 -15.78 14.74
N PRO A 62 8.33 -15.39 14.74
CA PRO A 62 8.77 -14.23 15.50
C PRO A 62 7.98 -12.96 15.12
N PRO A 63 7.55 -12.14 16.10
CA PRO A 63 6.77 -10.93 15.83
C PRO A 63 7.43 -9.95 14.85
N GLY A 64 8.77 -9.92 14.82
CA GLY A 64 9.52 -9.10 13.86
C GLY A 64 9.27 -9.48 12.39
N ILE A 65 9.11 -10.76 12.09
CA ILE A 65 8.83 -11.25 10.73
C ILE A 65 7.39 -10.94 10.33
N LEU A 66 6.45 -11.19 11.24
CA LEU A 66 5.04 -10.86 11.03
C LEU A 66 4.85 -9.35 10.80
N MET A 67 5.55 -8.51 11.57
CA MET A 67 5.55 -7.06 11.38
C MET A 67 6.20 -6.65 10.06
N TRP A 68 7.32 -7.28 9.68
CA TRP A 68 7.95 -7.01 8.39
C TRP A 68 7.02 -7.31 7.22
N ARG A 69 6.31 -8.44 7.26
CA ARG A 69 5.29 -8.79 6.26
C ARG A 69 4.21 -7.72 6.17
N ALA A 70 3.66 -7.28 7.30
CA ALA A 70 2.66 -6.20 7.33
C ALA A 70 3.21 -4.86 6.81
N LEU A 71 4.45 -4.50 7.17
CA LEU A 71 5.16 -3.31 6.67
C LEU A 71 5.32 -3.32 5.16
N LEU A 72 5.67 -4.46 4.56
CA LEU A 72 5.82 -4.55 3.11
C LEU A 72 4.50 -4.25 2.38
N GLN A 73 3.37 -4.77 2.86
CA GLN A 73 2.06 -4.43 2.29
C GLN A 73 1.71 -2.96 2.49
N TRP A 74 1.99 -2.41 3.67
CA TRP A 74 1.71 -1.00 3.95
C TRP A 74 2.53 -0.04 3.08
N LEU A 75 3.83 -0.31 2.93
CA LEU A 75 4.73 0.44 2.05
C LEU A 75 4.36 0.26 0.57
N GLY A 76 3.98 -0.97 0.19
CA GLY A 76 3.47 -1.29 -1.14
C GLY A 76 2.22 -0.51 -1.52
N GLY A 77 1.24 -0.49 -0.61
CA GLY A 77 -0.03 0.20 -0.77
C GLY A 77 0.15 1.70 -0.97
N ILE A 78 0.93 2.38 -0.14
CA ILE A 78 1.23 3.80 -0.37
C ILE A 78 2.08 4.01 -1.63
N GLY A 79 3.01 3.08 -1.91
CA GLY A 79 3.88 3.11 -3.08
C GLY A 79 3.12 3.11 -4.40
N ILE A 80 2.12 2.24 -4.55
CA ILE A 80 1.31 2.18 -5.78
C ILE A 80 0.45 3.44 -5.95
N ILE A 81 -0.12 3.98 -4.86
CA ILE A 81 -0.93 5.20 -4.91
C ILE A 81 -0.07 6.40 -5.34
N VAL A 82 1.11 6.57 -4.74
CA VAL A 82 2.04 7.67 -5.09
C VAL A 82 2.56 7.51 -6.52
N THR A 83 2.91 6.28 -6.93
CA THR A 83 3.36 6.00 -8.30
C THR A 83 2.26 6.32 -9.30
N ALA A 84 1.01 5.93 -9.03
CA ALA A 84 -0.13 6.25 -9.90
C ALA A 84 -0.29 7.78 -10.05
N VAL A 85 -0.24 8.55 -8.97
CA VAL A 85 -0.34 10.02 -9.03
C VAL A 85 0.82 10.66 -9.81
N ALA A 86 2.04 10.11 -9.70
CA ALA A 86 3.20 10.63 -10.39
C ALA A 86 3.23 10.27 -11.89
N VAL A 87 2.78 9.06 -12.25
CA VAL A 87 2.89 8.51 -13.61
C VAL A 87 1.66 8.79 -14.47
N LEU A 88 0.44 8.80 -13.91
CA LEU A 88 -0.79 9.06 -14.67
C LEU A 88 -0.76 10.35 -15.51
N PRO A 89 -0.23 11.50 -15.01
CA PRO A 89 -0.12 12.71 -15.82
C PRO A 89 0.78 12.55 -17.06
N MET A 90 1.79 11.68 -16.98
CA MET A 90 2.75 11.42 -18.05
C MET A 90 2.20 10.48 -19.12
N LEU A 91 1.29 9.56 -18.76
CA LEU A 91 0.74 8.55 -19.66
C LEU A 91 -0.31 9.09 -20.65
N GLN A 92 -0.82 10.32 -20.48
CA GLN A 92 -1.82 10.96 -21.36
C GLN A 92 -3.10 10.15 -21.64
N ILE A 93 -3.38 9.09 -20.88
CA ILE A 93 -4.62 8.29 -21.00
C ILE A 93 -5.70 9.01 -20.18
N GLY A 94 -6.43 9.92 -20.82
CA GLY A 94 -7.49 10.71 -20.16
C GLY A 94 -7.87 12.04 -20.83
N GLY A 95 -7.74 12.18 -22.16
CA GLY A 95 -8.24 13.36 -22.89
C GLY A 95 -7.42 14.66 -22.70
N MET A 96 -6.24 14.59 -22.07
CA MET A 96 -5.38 15.76 -21.78
C MET A 96 -4.80 16.47 -23.03
N GLN A 97 -5.05 15.97 -24.24
CA GLN A 97 -4.79 16.73 -25.47
C GLN A 97 -5.66 18.00 -25.56
N LEU A 98 -6.81 18.04 -24.89
CA LEU A 98 -7.67 19.23 -24.82
C LEU A 98 -7.09 20.34 -23.91
N PHE A 99 -6.34 19.98 -22.86
CA PHE A 99 -5.74 20.93 -21.92
C PHE A 99 -4.49 21.65 -22.44
N ARG A 100 -3.88 21.14 -23.52
CA ARG A 100 -2.73 21.80 -24.19
C ARG A 100 -3.14 22.98 -25.06
N ALA A 101 -4.42 23.10 -25.44
CA ALA A 101 -4.87 24.25 -26.22
C ALA A 101 -4.84 25.57 -25.43
N GLU A 102 -4.86 25.52 -24.09
CA GLU A 102 -5.01 26.73 -23.27
C GLU A 102 -3.86 27.07 -22.31
N SER A 103 -2.80 26.25 -22.18
CA SER A 103 -1.72 26.61 -21.24
C SER A 103 -0.32 26.18 -21.66
N SER A 104 0.39 27.09 -22.31
CA SER A 104 1.82 26.99 -22.64
C SER A 104 2.77 27.07 -21.43
N ASP A 105 2.25 27.05 -20.19
CA ASP A 105 2.98 27.42 -18.97
C ASP A 105 2.89 26.35 -17.84
N ALA A 106 2.46 25.13 -18.16
CA ALA A 106 2.08 24.12 -17.16
C ALA A 106 3.26 23.25 -16.64
N SER A 107 4.43 23.25 -17.29
CA SER A 107 5.50 22.28 -16.97
C SER A 107 6.14 22.50 -15.59
N GLU A 108 6.42 23.76 -15.20
CA GLU A 108 7.08 24.08 -13.92
C GLU A 108 6.19 23.85 -12.68
N LYS A 109 4.86 23.80 -12.84
CA LYS A 109 3.91 23.67 -11.73
C LYS A 109 3.45 22.23 -11.45
N LEU A 110 3.84 21.26 -12.28
CA LEU A 110 3.37 19.87 -12.16
C LEU A 110 4.05 19.11 -11.02
N LEU A 111 5.38 19.23 -10.88
CA LEU A 111 6.16 18.61 -9.80
C LEU A 111 5.74 19.05 -8.39
N PRO A 112 5.60 20.36 -8.08
CA PRO A 112 5.16 20.78 -6.74
C PRO A 112 3.73 20.35 -6.41
N ARG A 113 2.85 20.19 -7.40
CA ARG A 113 1.48 19.67 -7.20
C ARG A 113 1.47 18.17 -6.88
N ALA A 114 2.28 17.36 -7.58
CA ALA A 114 2.36 15.92 -7.32
C ALA A 114 2.87 15.61 -5.90
N ALA A 115 3.91 16.31 -5.46
CA ALA A 115 4.43 16.17 -4.10
C ALA A 115 3.39 16.54 -3.03
N GLN A 116 2.66 17.65 -3.22
CA GLN A 116 1.58 18.06 -2.30
C GLN A 116 0.47 17.02 -2.22
N ILE A 117 0.04 16.48 -3.36
CA ILE A 117 -0.99 15.43 -3.41
C ILE A 117 -0.50 14.16 -2.70
N ALA A 118 0.76 13.75 -2.94
CA ALA A 118 1.36 12.60 -2.27
C ALA A 118 1.42 12.77 -0.74
N THR A 119 1.77 13.96 -0.24
CA THR A 119 1.78 14.25 1.21
C THR A 119 0.38 14.14 1.81
N VAL A 120 -0.63 14.71 1.14
CA VAL A 120 -2.02 14.63 1.57
C VAL A 120 -2.50 13.17 1.63
N ILE A 121 -2.29 12.42 0.54
CA ILE A 121 -2.69 11.01 0.47
C ILE A 121 -1.97 10.20 1.55
N GLY A 122 -0.67 10.41 1.73
CA GLY A 122 0.11 9.73 2.77
C GLY A 122 -0.42 10.03 4.17
N SER A 123 -0.79 11.28 4.45
CA SER A 123 -1.39 11.63 5.75
C SER A 123 -2.74 10.96 5.99
N LEU A 124 -3.58 10.85 4.96
CA LEU A 124 -4.87 10.17 5.04
C LEU A 124 -4.68 8.66 5.21
N TYR A 125 -3.76 8.06 4.47
CA TYR A 125 -3.40 6.65 4.57
C TYR A 125 -2.92 6.29 5.98
N MET A 126 -2.04 7.12 6.56
CA MET A 126 -1.59 6.97 7.94
C MET A 126 -2.74 7.12 8.95
N LEU A 127 -3.59 8.14 8.79
CA LEU A 127 -4.74 8.36 9.67
C LEU A 127 -5.69 7.16 9.65
N LEU A 128 -6.06 6.69 8.47
CA LEU A 128 -6.94 5.53 8.31
C LEU A 128 -6.31 4.26 8.90
N SER A 129 -5.00 4.07 8.76
CA SER A 129 -4.28 2.96 9.38
C SER A 129 -4.37 3.01 10.91
N VAL A 130 -4.19 4.18 11.52
CA VAL A 130 -4.30 4.35 12.98
C VAL A 130 -5.73 4.10 13.46
N VAL A 131 -6.74 4.64 12.77
CA VAL A 131 -8.14 4.43 13.14
C VAL A 131 -8.53 2.95 13.00
N CYS A 132 -8.07 2.28 11.94
CA CYS A 132 -8.28 0.85 11.74
C CYS A 132 -7.62 0.01 12.86
N ALA A 133 -6.38 0.33 13.22
CA ALA A 133 -5.67 -0.35 14.31
C ALA A 133 -6.40 -0.17 15.65
N LEU A 134 -6.87 1.04 15.96
CA LEU A 134 -7.65 1.29 17.17
C LEU A 134 -8.97 0.50 17.16
N ALA A 135 -9.66 0.43 16.01
CA ALA A 135 -10.89 -0.36 15.89
C ALA A 135 -10.64 -1.85 16.15
N TYR A 136 -9.60 -2.44 15.55
CA TYR A 136 -9.24 -3.84 15.78
C TYR A 136 -8.83 -4.11 17.24
N TYR A 137 -8.06 -3.20 17.85
CA TYR A 137 -7.66 -3.32 19.25
C TYR A 137 -8.88 -3.29 20.18
N LEU A 138 -9.81 -2.35 19.97
CA LEU A 138 -11.05 -2.27 20.75
C LEU A 138 -11.98 -3.47 20.52
N ALA A 139 -11.87 -4.16 19.38
CA ALA A 139 -12.61 -5.37 19.07
C ALA A 139 -12.00 -6.66 19.66
N GLY A 140 -10.83 -6.57 20.31
CA GLY A 140 -10.24 -7.66 21.09
C GLY A 140 -8.91 -8.21 20.56
N MET A 141 -8.36 -7.67 19.46
CA MET A 141 -7.00 -8.04 19.02
C MET A 141 -5.96 -7.50 20.01
N THR A 142 -4.82 -8.19 20.14
CA THR A 142 -3.66 -7.61 20.80
C THR A 142 -3.18 -6.36 20.04
N ALA A 143 -2.47 -5.44 20.72
CA ALA A 143 -1.96 -4.24 20.06
C ALA A 143 -1.06 -4.55 18.85
N PHE A 144 -0.31 -5.65 18.93
CA PHE A 144 0.54 -6.12 17.84
C PHE A 144 -0.28 -6.57 16.62
N GLU A 145 -1.25 -7.47 16.84
CA GLU A 145 -2.14 -7.96 15.79
C GLU A 145 -2.94 -6.80 15.18
N ALA A 146 -3.50 -5.93 16.01
CA ALA A 146 -4.30 -4.81 15.56
C ALA A 146 -3.54 -3.88 14.60
N VAL A 147 -2.28 -3.57 14.91
CA VAL A 147 -1.42 -2.75 14.04
C VAL A 147 -1.06 -3.52 12.76
N ALA A 148 -0.62 -4.78 12.88
CA ALA A 148 -0.24 -5.59 11.73
C ALA A 148 -1.41 -5.79 10.75
N HIS A 149 -2.60 -6.10 11.24
CA HIS A 149 -3.81 -6.26 10.43
C HIS A 149 -4.33 -4.94 9.87
N ALA A 150 -4.25 -3.83 10.61
CA ALA A 150 -4.63 -2.54 10.06
C ALA A 150 -3.77 -2.12 8.86
N MET A 151 -2.47 -2.39 8.94
CA MET A 151 -1.52 -2.12 7.87
C MET A 151 -1.84 -2.90 6.59
N THR A 152 -2.21 -4.18 6.71
CA THR A 152 -2.53 -5.04 5.58
C THR A 152 -3.94 -4.78 5.04
N THR A 153 -4.91 -4.47 5.91
CA THR A 153 -6.29 -4.13 5.53
C THR A 153 -6.37 -2.84 4.73
N ILE A 154 -5.74 -1.75 5.19
CA ILE A 154 -5.75 -0.46 4.47
C ILE A 154 -4.98 -0.54 3.15
N ALA A 155 -3.93 -1.37 3.09
CA ALA A 155 -3.22 -1.68 1.85
C ALA A 155 -4.00 -2.59 0.90
N THR A 156 -5.16 -3.13 1.32
CA THR A 156 -5.92 -4.15 0.58
C THR A 156 -5.12 -5.41 0.22
N GLY A 157 -4.12 -5.75 1.06
CA GLY A 157 -3.16 -6.80 0.76
C GLY A 157 -3.48 -8.17 1.37
N GLY A 158 -4.00 -8.24 2.60
CA GLY A 158 -4.48 -9.49 3.19
C GLY A 158 -3.45 -10.40 3.87
N PHE A 159 -2.21 -9.94 4.14
CA PHE A 159 -1.33 -10.66 5.07
C PHE A 159 -1.89 -10.65 6.49
N SER A 160 -1.57 -11.70 7.24
CA SER A 160 -2.03 -11.94 8.60
C SER A 160 -0.90 -12.43 9.50
N THR A 161 -1.10 -12.26 10.81
CA THR A 161 -0.30 -12.85 11.89
C THR A 161 -0.54 -14.34 12.09
N SER A 162 -1.58 -14.90 11.46
CA SER A 162 -2.00 -16.30 11.58
C SER A 162 -2.17 -16.96 10.22
N ASP A 163 -1.94 -18.27 10.15
CA ASP A 163 -2.16 -19.10 8.95
C ASP A 163 -3.64 -19.11 8.55
N SER A 164 -4.57 -18.99 9.51
CA SER A 164 -6.02 -18.93 9.23
C SER A 164 -6.51 -17.52 8.90
N SER A 165 -5.60 -16.56 8.67
CA SER A 165 -5.94 -15.18 8.34
C SER A 165 -6.88 -14.54 9.37
N ILE A 166 -7.89 -13.78 8.95
CA ILE A 166 -8.88 -13.15 9.83
C ILE A 166 -9.77 -14.18 10.55
N ALA A 167 -9.90 -15.40 10.01
CA ALA A 167 -10.72 -16.44 10.62
C ALA A 167 -10.14 -16.94 11.97
N TYR A 168 -8.87 -16.65 12.25
CA TYR A 168 -8.24 -16.91 13.55
C TYR A 168 -9.02 -16.32 14.73
N PHE A 169 -9.61 -15.13 14.53
CA PHE A 169 -10.21 -14.36 15.62
C PHE A 169 -11.66 -14.76 15.94
N ASP A 170 -12.32 -15.53 15.06
CA ASP A 170 -13.72 -16.00 15.19
C ASP A 170 -14.68 -14.94 15.76
N SER A 171 -14.65 -13.73 15.17
CA SER A 171 -15.36 -12.56 15.70
C SER A 171 -16.02 -11.76 14.59
N ALA A 172 -17.36 -11.77 14.59
CA ALA A 172 -18.17 -10.99 13.66
C ALA A 172 -17.87 -9.48 13.72
N ALA A 173 -17.43 -8.97 14.87
CA ALA A 173 -17.03 -7.56 15.00
C ALA A 173 -15.75 -7.26 14.22
N ILE A 174 -14.74 -8.14 14.31
CA ILE A 174 -13.47 -8.02 13.58
C ILE A 174 -13.71 -8.15 12.07
N ASP A 175 -14.53 -9.11 11.66
CA ASP A 175 -14.92 -9.28 10.24
C ASP A 175 -15.61 -8.03 9.68
N THR A 176 -16.54 -7.46 10.44
CA THR A 176 -17.26 -6.24 10.05
C THR A 176 -16.30 -5.05 9.92
N ILE A 177 -15.38 -4.88 10.88
CA ILE A 177 -14.35 -3.83 10.83
C ILE A 177 -13.47 -4.03 9.58
N ALA A 178 -13.01 -5.25 9.32
CA ALA A 178 -12.21 -5.57 8.15
C ALA A 178 -12.93 -5.20 6.86
N ILE A 179 -14.21 -5.59 6.71
CA ILE A 179 -15.02 -5.28 5.52
C ILE A 179 -15.13 -3.76 5.30
N ILE A 180 -15.45 -3.00 6.35
CA ILE A 180 -15.59 -1.54 6.25
C ILE A 180 -14.27 -0.90 5.81
N PHE A 181 -13.15 -1.27 6.43
CA PHE A 181 -11.86 -0.69 6.10
C PHE A 181 -11.29 -1.18 4.77
N MET A 182 -11.62 -2.38 4.31
CA MET A 182 -11.31 -2.83 2.95
C MET A 182 -12.06 -1.99 1.90
N ILE A 183 -13.34 -1.71 2.11
CA ILE A 183 -14.11 -0.83 1.22
C ILE A 183 -13.46 0.56 1.20
N ILE A 184 -13.12 1.11 2.36
CA ILE A 184 -12.46 2.42 2.46
C ILE A 184 -11.09 2.41 1.76
N GLY A 185 -10.27 1.39 2.00
CA GLY A 185 -8.95 1.26 1.37
C GLY A 185 -9.01 1.05 -0.15
N SER A 186 -10.08 0.45 -0.67
CA SER A 186 -10.25 0.19 -2.10
C SER A 186 -10.66 1.42 -2.92
N LEU A 187 -11.18 2.46 -2.26
CA LEU A 187 -11.63 3.66 -2.95
C LEU A 187 -10.45 4.59 -3.27
N PRO A 188 -10.50 5.33 -4.40
CA PRO A 188 -9.44 6.26 -4.75
C PRO A 188 -9.25 7.32 -3.65
N PHE A 189 -8.05 7.36 -3.05
CA PHE A 189 -7.76 8.25 -1.92
C PHE A 189 -7.94 9.75 -2.25
N LEU A 190 -7.82 10.10 -3.53
CA LEU A 190 -8.08 11.45 -4.03
C LEU A 190 -9.54 11.89 -3.80
N LEU A 191 -10.51 10.97 -3.81
CA LEU A 191 -11.92 11.28 -3.56
C LEU A 191 -12.15 11.73 -2.12
N TYR A 192 -11.52 11.08 -1.14
CA TYR A 192 -11.59 11.50 0.25
C TYR A 192 -11.09 12.92 0.45
N TRP A 193 -9.97 13.27 -0.19
CA TRP A 193 -9.45 14.63 -0.15
C TRP A 193 -10.40 15.64 -0.80
N ARG A 194 -11.01 15.32 -1.95
CA ARG A 194 -12.02 16.19 -2.58
C ARG A 194 -13.26 16.37 -1.71
N MET A 195 -13.73 15.32 -1.03
CA MET A 195 -14.84 15.39 -0.09
C MET A 195 -14.54 16.31 1.10
N VAL A 196 -13.34 16.22 1.69
CA VAL A 196 -12.92 17.11 2.79
C VAL A 196 -12.88 18.59 2.34
N ARG A 197 -12.65 18.85 1.04
CA ARG A 197 -12.70 20.20 0.45
C ARG A 197 -14.08 20.67 0.03
N GLY A 198 -15.11 19.81 0.11
CA GLY A 198 -16.48 20.16 -0.28
C GLY A 198 -16.77 20.10 -1.78
N GLU A 199 -15.98 19.37 -2.57
CA GLU A 199 -16.19 19.18 -4.02
C GLU A 199 -16.54 17.72 -4.40
N PRO A 200 -17.70 17.17 -3.97
CA PRO A 200 -18.00 15.74 -4.11
C PRO A 200 -18.35 15.24 -5.53
N PHE A 201 -18.62 16.12 -6.51
CA PHE A 201 -19.24 15.73 -7.80
C PHE A 201 -18.42 16.02 -9.07
N CYS A 202 -17.20 16.52 -8.97
CA CYS A 202 -16.34 16.69 -10.15
C CYS A 202 -15.48 15.43 -10.31
N LEU A 203 -15.84 14.54 -11.26
CA LEU A 203 -14.99 13.44 -11.71
C LEU A 203 -13.95 13.95 -12.71
#